data_AF-A0A926CC79-F1
#
_entry.id   AF-A0A926CC79-F1
#
_cell.length_a   1.000
_cell.length_b   1.000
_cell.length_c   1.000
_cell.angle_alpha   90.00
_cell.angle_beta   90.00
_cell.angle_gamma   90.00
#
_symmetry.space_group_name_H-M   'P 1'
#
loop_
_entity.id
_entity.type
_entity.pdbx_description
1 polymer ?
#
loop_
_entity_poly.entity_id
_entity_poly.type
_entity_poly.pdbx_seq_one_letter_code
_entity_poly.pdbx_strand_id
1 'polypeptide(L)'
;MTWADADVPSIDHRGLDWTQVRRTRYVCQQRFWYQYDGPVRDLRQQLLVVPPLRYIDQRRLTLTTDARPSPVVELWELDRFGNIGLTFEIEQVERDAVFDISFEVERA
;
A
#
# COMPACT_ATOMS: atom_id res chain seq x y z
N MET A 1 10.43 9.27 9.05
CA MET A 1 9.14 9.44 9.75
C MET A 1 8.60 8.05 10.01
N THR A 2 8.33 7.75 11.28
CA THR A 2 8.00 6.40 11.78
C THR A 2 6.52 6.14 11.53
N TRP A 3 6.19 4.92 11.13
CA TRP A 3 4.86 4.40 10.85
C TRP A 3 3.78 5.03 11.73
N ALA A 4 2.67 5.44 11.12
CA ALA A 4 1.48 5.79 11.88
C ALA A 4 1.11 4.58 12.75
N ASP A 5 1.36 4.73 14.05
CA ASP A 5 0.76 4.00 15.15
C ASP A 5 -0.76 4.08 15.04
N ALA A 6 -1.33 3.30 14.13
CA ALA A 6 -2.50 2.57 14.51
C ALA A 6 -1.95 1.27 15.10
N ASP A 7 -1.58 1.30 16.38
CA ASP A 7 -1.42 0.11 17.22
C ASP A 7 -2.82 -0.51 17.36
N VAL A 8 -3.39 -0.95 16.24
CA VAL A 8 -4.65 -1.66 16.19
C VAL A 8 -4.31 -3.02 16.76
N PRO A 9 -4.90 -3.41 17.91
CA PRO A 9 -4.62 -4.70 18.51
C PRO A 9 -4.90 -5.78 17.47
N SER A 10 -3.85 -6.47 17.04
CA SER A 10 -4.02 -7.62 16.16
C SER A 10 -4.63 -8.75 16.97
N ILE A 11 -5.64 -9.41 16.40
CA ILE A 11 -6.29 -10.57 17.01
C ILE A 11 -5.75 -11.85 16.37
N ASP A 12 -5.55 -12.90 17.16
CA ASP A 12 -5.33 -14.22 16.58
C ASP A 12 -6.64 -14.73 15.96
N HIS A 13 -6.65 -14.76 14.64
CA HIS A 13 -7.82 -15.09 13.87
C HIS A 13 -8.09 -16.60 13.77
N ARG A 14 -7.15 -17.45 14.21
CA ARG A 14 -7.25 -18.92 14.07
C ARG A 14 -8.30 -19.54 14.99
N GLY A 15 -8.59 -18.89 16.12
CA GLY A 15 -9.57 -19.34 17.10
C GLY A 15 -10.97 -18.75 16.90
N LEU A 16 -11.18 -17.92 15.88
CA LEU A 16 -12.46 -17.26 15.63
C LEU A 16 -13.39 -18.16 14.81
N ASP A 17 -14.66 -18.23 15.22
CA ASP A 17 -15.72 -18.73 14.35
C ASP A 17 -16.09 -17.63 13.33
N TRP A 18 -15.48 -17.73 12.15
CA TRP A 18 -15.69 -16.80 11.05
C TRP A 18 -17.15 -16.71 10.57
N THR A 19 -17.98 -17.72 10.84
CA THR A 19 -19.41 -17.68 10.46
C THR A 19 -20.22 -16.68 11.29
N GLN A 20 -19.74 -16.32 12.48
CA GLN A 20 -20.37 -15.33 13.36
C GLN A 20 -19.82 -13.91 13.15
N VAL A 21 -18.74 -13.76 12.39
CA VAL A 21 -18.09 -12.48 12.15
C VAL A 21 -18.90 -11.66 11.16
N ARG A 22 -19.37 -10.49 11.59
CA ARG A 22 -20.18 -9.55 10.78
C ARG A 22 -19.37 -8.47 10.09
N ARG A 23 -18.13 -8.27 10.51
CA ARG A 23 -17.24 -7.22 10.02
C ARG A 23 -15.81 -7.52 10.43
N THR A 24 -14.88 -7.26 9.53
CA THR A 24 -13.44 -7.37 9.76
C THR A 24 -12.74 -6.13 9.26
N ARG A 25 -11.61 -5.81 9.90
CA ARG A 25 -10.67 -4.80 9.46
C ARG A 25 -9.29 -5.43 9.39
N TYR A 26 -8.62 -5.22 8.28
CA TYR A 26 -7.28 -5.72 8.02
C TYR A 26 -6.37 -4.52 7.80
N VAL A 27 -5.20 -4.55 8.44
CA VAL A 27 -4.11 -3.64 8.12
C VAL A 27 -3.12 -4.42 7.26
N CYS A 28 -2.87 -3.94 6.05
CA CYS A 28 -1.88 -4.52 5.14
C CYS A 28 -0.68 -3.58 5.06
N GLN A 29 0.50 -4.11 5.38
CA GLN A 29 1.76 -3.39 5.30
C GLN A 29 2.65 -4.09 4.29
N GLN A 30 3.15 -3.33 3.32
CA GLN A 30 3.98 -3.84 2.24
C GLN A 30 5.21 -2.95 2.09
N ARG A 31 6.37 -3.59 1.96
CA ARG A 31 7.64 -2.95 1.64
C ARG A 31 8.20 -3.55 0.37
N PHE A 32 8.48 -2.71 -0.61
CA PHE A 32 9.16 -3.08 -1.84
C PHE A 32 10.56 -2.49 -1.84
N TRP A 33 11.57 -3.31 -2.05
CA TRP A 33 12.95 -2.87 -2.19
C TRP A 33 13.46 -3.26 -3.56
N TYR A 34 13.88 -2.24 -4.31
CA TYR A 34 14.51 -2.38 -5.61
C TYR A 34 15.96 -1.94 -5.50
N GLN A 35 16.86 -2.79 -6.00
CA GLN A 35 18.26 -2.45 -6.20
C GLN A 35 18.49 -2.32 -7.72
N TYR A 36 19.12 -1.22 -8.10
CA TYR A 36 19.53 -0.91 -9.46
C TYR A 36 21.04 -1.08 -9.58
N ASP A 37 21.50 -1.59 -10.74
CA ASP A 37 22.92 -1.86 -10.99
C ASP A 37 23.76 -0.59 -11.22
N GLY A 38 23.11 0.58 -11.26
CA GLY A 38 23.73 1.89 -11.39
C GLY A 38 22.73 3.02 -11.15
N PRO A 39 23.18 4.28 -11.20
CA PRO A 39 22.33 5.41 -10.91
C PRO A 39 21.21 5.54 -11.94
N VAL A 40 19.98 5.70 -11.46
CA VAL A 40 18.78 5.97 -12.26
C VAL A 40 18.39 7.42 -12.08
N ARG A 41 18.14 8.13 -13.18
CA ARG A 41 17.57 9.47 -13.18
C ARG A 41 16.12 9.43 -13.64
N ASP A 42 15.31 10.34 -13.13
CA ASP A 42 13.90 10.48 -13.47
C ASP A 42 13.14 9.14 -13.35
N LEU A 43 13.39 8.43 -12.25
CA LEU A 43 12.76 7.13 -12.00
C LEU A 43 11.25 7.32 -11.87
N ARG A 44 10.50 6.65 -12.74
CA ARG A 44 9.05 6.53 -12.65
C ARG A 44 8.67 5.10 -12.28
N GLN A 45 8.57 4.82 -10.98
CA GLN A 45 8.17 3.51 -10.49
C GLN A 45 6.64 3.41 -10.37
N GLN A 46 6.05 2.43 -11.03
CA GLN A 46 4.62 2.13 -10.90
C GLN A 46 4.40 0.88 -10.04
N LEU A 47 3.47 0.94 -9.08
CA LEU A 47 3.12 -0.17 -8.21
C LEU A 47 1.60 -0.41 -8.19
N LEU A 48 1.20 -1.65 -8.47
CA LEU A 48 -0.19 -2.15 -8.48
C LEU A 48 -0.52 -2.89 -7.19
N VAL A 49 -0.55 -2.14 -6.09
CA VAL A 49 -0.52 -2.75 -4.75
C VAL A 49 -1.58 -2.19 -3.82
N VAL A 50 -2.35 -1.21 -4.31
CA VAL A 50 -3.41 -0.59 -3.52
C VAL A 50 -4.75 -1.15 -3.98
N PRO A 51 -5.57 -1.71 -3.06
CA PRO A 51 -6.90 -2.17 -3.42
C PRO A 51 -7.79 -1.00 -3.87
N PRO A 52 -8.81 -1.25 -4.70
CA PRO A 52 -9.83 -0.25 -5.03
C PRO A 52 -10.47 0.34 -3.76
N LEU A 53 -10.99 1.56 -3.85
CA LEU A 53 -11.67 2.21 -2.72
C LEU A 53 -12.87 1.38 -2.23
N ARG A 54 -13.59 0.74 -3.16
CA ARG A 54 -14.71 -0.18 -2.89
C ARG A 54 -14.66 -1.36 -3.86
N TYR A 55 -14.86 -2.56 -3.35
CA TYR A 55 -14.99 -3.77 -4.14
C TYR A 55 -15.91 -4.77 -3.43
N ILE A 56 -17.11 -4.97 -3.96
CA ILE A 56 -18.15 -5.82 -3.37
C ILE A 56 -18.45 -5.39 -1.92
N ASP A 57 -18.04 -6.18 -0.93
CA ASP A 57 -18.21 -5.99 0.52
C ASP A 57 -16.98 -5.34 1.17
N GLN A 58 -15.91 -5.12 0.40
CA GLN A 58 -14.67 -4.53 0.86
C GLN A 58 -14.64 -3.01 0.63
N ARG A 59 -14.14 -2.28 1.62
CA ARG A 59 -13.88 -0.83 1.55
C ARG A 59 -12.50 -0.50 2.09
N ARG A 60 -11.68 0.22 1.30
CA ARG A 60 -10.41 0.79 1.78
C ARG A 60 -10.72 2.00 2.68
N LEU A 61 -10.19 2.00 3.90
CA LEU A 61 -10.41 3.05 4.89
C LEU A 61 -9.27 4.06 4.90
N THR A 62 -8.03 3.57 4.82
CA THR A 62 -6.82 4.38 4.86
C THR A 62 -5.87 3.96 3.75
N LEU A 63 -4.99 4.87 3.36
CA LEU A 63 -3.85 4.61 2.48
C LEU A 63 -2.75 5.57 2.88
N THR A 64 -1.59 5.03 3.19
CA THR A 64 -0.38 5.77 3.52
C THR A 64 0.76 5.21 2.69
N THR A 65 1.58 6.12 2.15
CA THR A 65 2.74 5.78 1.33
C THR A 65 3.95 6.57 1.81
N ASP A 66 5.09 5.91 1.91
CA ASP A 66 6.42 6.53 2.09
C ASP A 66 7.35 5.91 1.04
N ALA A 67 8.33 6.66 0.57
CA ALA A 67 9.40 6.07 -0.22
C ALA A 67 10.73 6.76 0.00
N ARG A 68 11.79 6.02 -0.32
CA ARG A 68 13.17 6.46 -0.20
C ARG A 68 13.92 6.08 -1.46
N PRO A 69 14.63 7.01 -2.13
CA PRO A 69 14.66 8.45 -1.89
C PRO A 69 13.27 9.11 -1.99
N SER A 70 13.13 10.34 -1.46
CA SER A 70 11.85 11.02 -1.37
C SER A 70 11.22 11.22 -2.76
N PRO A 71 10.00 10.72 -2.99
CA PRO A 71 9.33 10.84 -4.28
C PRO A 71 8.35 12.01 -4.32
N VAL A 72 7.90 12.36 -5.52
CA VAL A 72 6.54 12.85 -5.75
C VAL A 72 5.64 11.64 -5.99
N VAL A 73 4.48 11.59 -5.33
CA VAL A 73 3.56 10.45 -5.43
C VAL A 73 2.26 10.87 -6.10
N GLU A 74 1.86 10.12 -7.10
CA GLU A 74 0.58 10.26 -7.78
C GLU A 74 -0.24 8.98 -7.71
N LEU A 75 -1.54 9.12 -7.45
CA LEU A 75 -2.51 8.03 -7.50
C LEU A 75 -3.33 8.15 -8.78
N TRP A 76 -3.53 7.05 -9.47
CA TRP A 76 -4.36 7.00 -10.67
C TRP A 76 -5.15 5.70 -10.77
N GLU A 77 -6.29 5.74 -11.45
CA GLU A 77 -7.13 4.56 -11.71
C GLU A 77 -6.66 3.89 -13.01
N LEU A 78 -6.41 2.58 -12.94
CA LEU A 78 -5.84 1.80 -14.04
C LEU A 78 -6.87 1.37 -15.07
N ASP A 79 -8.10 1.08 -14.63
CA ASP A 79 -9.13 0.52 -15.48
C ASP A 79 -10.52 0.65 -14.87
N ARG A 80 -11.52 0.25 -15.65
CA ARG A 80 -12.94 0.21 -15.28
C ARG A 80 -13.28 -0.66 -14.05
N PHE A 81 -12.33 -1.44 -13.54
CA PHE A 81 -12.51 -2.29 -12.36
C PHE A 81 -12.05 -1.56 -11.08
N GLY A 82 -11.53 -0.33 -11.20
CA GLY A 82 -11.13 0.51 -10.08
C GLY A 82 -9.77 0.14 -9.50
N ASN A 83 -8.96 -0.64 -10.22
CA ASN A 83 -7.58 -0.92 -9.81
C ASN A 83 -6.84 0.41 -9.63
N ILE A 84 -6.15 0.61 -8.50
CA ILE A 84 -5.40 1.84 -8.23
C ILE A 84 -3.91 1.61 -8.40
N GLY A 85 -3.29 2.43 -9.24
CA GLY A 85 -1.85 2.50 -9.44
C GLY A 85 -1.24 3.61 -8.60
N LEU A 86 -0.09 3.34 -8.00
CA LEU A 86 0.79 4.36 -7.43
C LEU A 86 1.93 4.62 -8.40
N THR A 87 2.13 5.87 -8.78
CA THR A 87 3.35 6.33 -9.46
C THR A 87 4.21 7.07 -8.46
N PHE A 88 5.45 6.62 -8.30
CA PHE A 88 6.48 7.31 -7.55
C PHE A 88 7.49 7.89 -8.53
N GLU A 89 7.63 9.21 -8.52
CA GLU A 89 8.61 9.94 -9.33
C GLU A 89 9.76 10.38 -8.44
N ILE A 90 10.96 9.89 -8.74
CA ILE A 90 12.18 10.18 -7.97
C ILE A 90 13.24 10.71 -8.94
N GLU A 91 13.75 11.92 -8.67
CA GLU A 91 14.72 12.59 -9.53
C GLU A 91 15.99 11.76 -9.75
N GLN A 92 16.49 11.12 -8.69
CA GLN A 92 17.70 10.32 -8.74
C GLN A 92 17.71 9.21 -7.69
N VAL A 93 18.08 8.00 -8.12
CA VAL A 93 18.31 6.82 -7.27
C VAL A 93 19.71 6.32 -7.54
N GLU A 94 20.58 6.36 -6.54
CA GLU A 94 21.97 5.90 -6.68
C GLU A 94 22.09 4.39 -6.82
N ARG A 95 21.29 3.66 -6.04
CA ARG A 95 21.37 2.20 -5.94
C ARG A 95 20.05 1.58 -5.51
N ASP A 96 19.44 2.10 -4.46
CA ASP A 96 18.30 1.46 -3.83
C ASP A 96 17.10 2.40 -3.77
N ALA A 97 15.93 1.89 -4.11
CA ALA A 97 14.65 2.53 -3.85
C ALA A 97 13.79 1.61 -2.97
N VAL A 98 13.22 2.18 -1.91
CA VAL A 98 12.33 1.49 -0.97
C VAL A 98 10.98 2.18 -0.99
N PHE A 99 9.91 1.42 -1.13
CA PHE A 99 8.53 1.90 -1.14
C PHE A 99 7.76 1.20 -0.03
N ASP A 100 7.26 1.98 0.93
CA ASP A 100 6.49 1.54 2.07
C ASP A 100 5.04 1.94 1.88
N ILE A 101 4.15 0.96 1.86
CA ILE A 101 2.73 1.16 1.55
C ILE A 101 1.92 0.45 2.63
N SER A 102 1.00 1.20 3.23
CA SER A 102 0.09 0.69 4.26
C SER A 102 -1.33 1.10 3.93
N PHE A 103 -2.26 0.17 4.09
CA PHE A 103 -3.68 0.47 3.95
C PHE A 103 -4.52 -0.39 4.89
N GLU A 104 -5.63 0.19 5.36
CA GLU A 104 -6.66 -0.53 6.08
C GLU A 104 -7.81 -0.86 5.12
N VAL A 105 -8.26 -2.11 5.11
CA VAL A 105 -9.49 -2.53 4.44
C VAL A 105 -10.47 -3.09 5.44
N GLU A 106 -11.72 -2.82 5.19
CA GLU A 106 -12.85 -3.31 5.95
C GLU A 106 -13.71 -4.21 5.08
N ARG A 107 -14.19 -5.31 5.63
CA ARG A 107 -15.06 -6.26 4.95
C ARG A 107 -16.22 -6.67 5.85
N ALA A 108 -17.45 -6.61 5.33
CA ALA A 108 -18.69 -6.93 6.06
C ALA A 108 -19.28 -8.28 5.65
#